data_AF-K9R1D7-F1
#
_entry.id   AF-K9R1D7-F1
#
_cell.length_a   1.000
_cell.length_b   1.000
_cell.length_c   1.000
_cell.angle_alpha   90.00
_cell.angle_beta   90.00
_cell.angle_gamma   90.00
#
_symmetry.space_group_name_H-M   'P 1'
#
loop_
_entity.id
_entity.type
_entity.pdbx_description
1 polymer ?
#
loop_
_entity_poly.entity_id
_entity_poly.type
_entity_poly.pdbx_seq_one_letter_code
_entity_poly.pdbx_strand_id
1 'polypeptide(L)'
;MNAAEQATNLELASKIATVVNLFKFEFPDAKSDLKPWHNDPDTRELIDPDSIDIGFHFPGVSKSWRSRSVLIQIRFHQDPITKSRRAIGLEVAGFDHRGEVWRLSTVENWGFVGESAPSPEIGDRLKQVCRQILEVFTKSSD
;
A
#
# COMPACT_ATOMS: atom_id res chain seq x y z
N MET A 1 7.77 -3.02 -5.85
CA MET A 1 9.12 -2.53 -5.50
C MET A 1 9.06 -1.56 -4.33
N ASN A 2 10.15 -1.40 -3.56
CA ASN A 2 10.23 -0.41 -2.49
C ASN A 2 9.93 1.00 -3.00
N ALA A 3 9.09 1.76 -2.29
CA ALA A 3 8.79 3.14 -2.67
C ALA A 3 10.04 4.04 -2.73
N ALA A 4 11.02 3.83 -1.86
CA ALA A 4 12.28 4.57 -1.90
C ALA A 4 13.06 4.39 -3.21
N GLU A 5 12.92 3.24 -3.88
CA GLU A 5 13.57 2.95 -5.17
C GLU A 5 12.79 3.54 -6.35
N GLN A 6 11.48 3.75 -6.17
CA GLN A 6 10.58 4.28 -7.19
C GLN A 6 10.51 5.81 -7.21
N ALA A 7 11.03 6.50 -6.19
CA ALA A 7 11.13 7.95 -6.12
C ALA A 7 12.24 8.52 -7.04
N THR A 8 12.21 8.16 -8.33
CA THR A 8 13.25 8.47 -9.33
C THR A 8 13.13 9.87 -9.93
N ASN A 9 11.98 10.53 -9.77
CA ASN A 9 11.72 11.89 -10.19
C ASN A 9 10.85 12.63 -9.17
N LEU A 10 10.78 13.97 -9.29
CA LEU A 10 10.04 14.82 -8.35
C LEU A 10 8.54 14.50 -8.30
N GLU A 11 7.93 14.17 -9.43
CA GLU A 11 6.51 13.84 -9.51
C GLU A 11 6.19 12.57 -8.72
N LEU A 12 6.96 11.49 -8.92
CA LEU A 12 6.80 10.24 -8.18
C LEU A 12 7.14 10.40 -6.70
N ALA A 13 8.20 11.12 -6.36
CA ALA A 13 8.55 11.42 -4.97
C ALA A 13 7.42 12.17 -4.26
N SER A 14 6.82 13.17 -4.92
CA SER A 14 5.68 13.93 -4.42
C SER A 14 4.46 13.05 -4.22
N LYS A 15 4.10 12.23 -5.22
CA LYS A 15 2.97 11.27 -5.13
C LYS A 15 3.16 10.28 -3.97
N ILE A 16 4.36 9.72 -3.79
CA ILE A 16 4.69 8.82 -2.68
C ILE A 16 4.53 9.56 -1.34
N ALA A 17 5.03 10.79 -1.22
CA ALA A 17 4.84 11.60 -0.01
C ALA A 17 3.36 11.89 0.26
N THR A 18 2.56 12.14 -0.78
CA THR A 18 1.09 12.29 -0.65
C THR A 18 0.46 11.02 -0.10
N VAL A 19 0.84 9.84 -0.60
CA VAL A 19 0.32 8.56 -0.07
C VAL A 19 0.64 8.39 1.41
N VAL A 20 1.89 8.63 1.80
CA VAL A 20 2.31 8.56 3.21
C VAL A 20 1.49 9.52 4.07
N ASN A 21 1.29 10.75 3.60
CA ASN A 21 0.52 11.76 4.33
C ASN A 21 -0.97 11.40 4.43
N LEU A 22 -1.59 10.89 3.37
CA LEU A 22 -2.98 10.42 3.39
C LEU A 22 -3.17 9.32 4.43
N PHE A 23 -2.29 8.31 4.44
CA PHE A 23 -2.38 7.23 5.41
C PHE A 23 -2.18 7.74 6.85
N LYS A 24 -1.17 8.58 7.07
CA LYS A 24 -0.88 9.13 8.41
C LYS A 24 -1.90 10.17 8.87
N PHE A 25 -2.61 10.82 7.97
CA PHE A 25 -3.73 11.68 8.34
C PHE A 25 -4.85 10.87 9.00
N GLU A 26 -5.19 9.71 8.41
CA GLU A 26 -6.19 8.80 8.97
C GLU A 26 -5.67 7.98 10.16
N PHE A 27 -4.37 7.66 10.17
CA PHE A 27 -3.71 6.84 11.20
C PHE A 27 -2.42 7.50 11.70
N PRO A 28 -2.50 8.54 12.56
CA PRO A 28 -1.35 9.36 12.97
C PRO A 28 -0.22 8.61 13.66
N ASP A 29 -0.55 7.54 14.38
CA ASP A 29 0.42 6.74 15.13
C ASP A 29 1.24 5.78 14.23
N ALA A 30 0.85 5.62 12.97
CA ALA A 30 1.55 4.75 12.03
C ALA A 30 2.90 5.32 11.61
N LYS A 31 3.94 4.48 11.64
CA LYS A 31 5.26 4.80 11.10
C LYS A 31 5.38 4.22 9.70
N SER A 32 5.65 5.08 8.72
CA SER A 32 5.87 4.68 7.33
C SER A 32 7.26 4.05 7.15
N ASP A 33 7.32 2.98 6.36
CA ASP A 33 8.53 2.35 5.86
C ASP A 33 8.51 2.37 4.33
N LEU A 34 9.47 3.09 3.73
CA LEU A 34 9.59 3.18 2.27
C LEU A 34 10.45 2.06 1.67
N LYS A 35 10.98 1.16 2.51
CA LYS A 35 11.76 -0.01 2.12
C LYS A 35 11.24 -1.29 2.82
N PRO A 36 9.95 -1.64 2.65
CA PRO A 36 9.35 -2.79 3.31
C PRO A 36 10.00 -4.12 2.93
N TRP A 37 10.64 -4.20 1.77
CA TRP A 37 11.40 -5.38 1.34
C TRP A 37 12.88 -5.20 1.63
N HIS A 38 13.45 -6.17 2.35
CA HIS A 38 14.90 -6.25 2.54
C HIS A 38 15.55 -6.99 1.37
N ASN A 39 16.86 -6.79 1.18
CA ASN A 39 17.64 -7.53 0.19
C ASN A 39 17.99 -8.95 0.70
N ASP A 40 17.02 -9.65 1.26
CA ASP A 40 17.16 -11.06 1.64
C ASP A 40 16.59 -11.96 0.52
N PRO A 41 17.10 -13.20 0.39
CA PRO A 41 16.65 -14.12 -0.65
C PRO A 41 15.16 -14.46 -0.58
N ASP A 42 14.55 -14.41 0.61
CA ASP A 42 13.19 -14.88 0.86
C ASP A 42 12.13 -13.87 0.42
N THR A 43 12.45 -12.57 0.39
CA THR A 43 11.52 -11.51 -0.03
C THR A 43 11.67 -11.09 -1.49
N ARG A 44 12.73 -11.55 -2.19
CA ARG A 44 13.00 -11.20 -3.60
C ARG A 44 11.90 -11.59 -4.57
N GLU A 45 11.26 -12.74 -4.37
CA GLU A 45 10.18 -13.23 -5.24
C GLU A 45 8.86 -12.46 -5.03
N LEU A 46 8.74 -11.72 -3.92
CA LEU A 46 7.55 -10.92 -3.59
C LEU A 46 7.60 -9.51 -4.20
N ILE A 47 8.74 -9.12 -4.77
CA ILE A 47 8.92 -7.80 -5.38
C ILE A 47 8.22 -7.79 -6.74
N ASP A 48 7.05 -7.15 -6.81
CA ASP A 48 6.39 -6.82 -8.07
C ASP A 48 7.13 -5.61 -8.71
N PRO A 49 7.78 -5.75 -9.88
CA PRO A 49 8.46 -4.64 -10.56
C PRO A 49 7.49 -3.52 -10.97
N ASP A 50 6.22 -3.87 -11.15
CA ASP A 50 5.16 -2.96 -11.56
C ASP A 50 4.40 -2.37 -10.37
N SER A 51 4.93 -2.49 -9.14
CA SER A 51 4.33 -1.89 -7.95
C SER A 51 5.21 -0.85 -7.24
N ILE A 52 4.55 0.06 -6.52
CA ILE A 52 5.14 0.90 -5.48
C ILE A 52 4.64 0.39 -4.13
N ASP A 53 5.57 -0.08 -3.29
CA ASP A 53 5.27 -0.72 -2.02
C ASP A 53 5.70 0.15 -0.84
N ILE A 54 4.77 0.36 0.10
CA ILE A 54 4.96 1.17 1.31
C ILE A 54 4.47 0.37 2.51
N GLY A 55 5.32 0.20 3.51
CA GLY A 55 4.97 -0.38 4.80
C GLY A 55 4.48 0.67 5.79
N PHE A 56 3.60 0.26 6.70
CA PHE A 56 3.15 1.05 7.85
C PHE A 56 3.15 0.20 9.10
N HIS A 57 3.80 0.66 10.17
CA HIS A 57 3.91 -0.04 11.44
C HIS A 57 3.15 0.70 12.54
N PHE A 58 2.32 -0.03 13.29
CA PHE A 58 1.59 0.52 14.43
C PHE A 58 2.36 0.33 15.73
N PRO A 59 2.15 1.17 16.75
CA PRO A 59 2.69 0.95 18.08
C PRO A 59 2.02 -0.28 18.72
N GLY A 60 2.74 -1.41 18.76
CA GLY A 60 2.24 -2.65 19.36
C GLY A 60 1.20 -3.38 18.50
N VAL A 61 0.42 -4.27 19.12
CA VAL A 61 -0.67 -4.99 18.44
C VAL A 61 -1.93 -4.14 18.54
N SER A 62 -2.40 -3.58 17.43
CA SER A 62 -3.69 -2.90 17.43
C SER A 62 -4.83 -3.92 17.30
N LYS A 63 -5.69 -3.97 18.32
CA LYS A 63 -6.86 -4.87 18.33
C LYS A 63 -7.82 -4.58 17.18
N SER A 64 -7.94 -3.32 16.78
CA SER A 64 -8.83 -2.90 15.69
C SER A 64 -8.27 -3.25 14.31
N TRP A 65 -6.94 -3.25 14.14
CA TRP A 65 -6.32 -3.68 12.89
C TRP A 65 -6.20 -5.20 12.77
N ARG A 66 -6.17 -5.91 13.91
CA ARG A 66 -5.87 -7.35 13.97
C ARG A 66 -4.53 -7.71 13.31
N SER A 67 -3.63 -6.73 13.21
CA SER A 67 -2.28 -6.82 12.67
C SER A 67 -1.34 -5.86 13.41
N ARG A 68 -0.03 -6.00 13.19
CA ARG A 68 1.03 -5.12 13.72
C ARG A 68 1.54 -4.13 12.67
N SER A 69 1.44 -4.51 11.40
CA SER A 69 1.81 -3.69 10.27
C SER A 69 0.90 -3.95 9.10
N VAL A 70 0.95 -3.03 8.14
CA VAL A 70 0.26 -3.12 6.86
C VAL A 70 1.26 -2.82 5.75
N LEU A 71 1.19 -3.60 4.68
CA LEU A 71 1.86 -3.32 3.42
C LEU A 71 0.82 -2.81 2.43
N ILE A 72 1.10 -1.69 1.78
CA ILE A 72 0.32 -1.18 0.65
C ILE A 72 1.17 -1.33 -0.61
N GLN A 73 0.65 -2.06 -1.59
CA GLN A 73 1.25 -2.23 -2.90
C GLN A 73 0.36 -1.56 -3.94
N ILE A 74 0.82 -0.46 -4.50
CA ILE A 74 0.12 0.26 -5.57
C ILE A 74 0.57 -0.36 -6.88
N ARG A 75 -0.34 -1.03 -7.59
CA ARG A 75 -0.01 -1.77 -8.82
C ARG A 75 -0.25 -0.90 -10.03
N PHE A 76 0.68 -0.95 -10.97
CA PHE A 76 0.64 -0.17 -12.20
C PHE A 76 0.52 -1.08 -13.42
N HIS A 77 -0.10 -0.54 -14.47
CA HIS A 77 -0.02 -1.09 -15.80
C HIS A 77 0.71 -0.11 -16.70
N GLN A 78 1.73 -0.61 -17.40
CA GLN A 78 2.45 0.12 -18.42
C GLN A 78 1.80 -0.18 -19.78
N ASP A 79 1.14 0.82 -20.36
CA ASP A 79 0.57 0.69 -21.70
C ASP A 79 1.71 0.62 -22.74
N PRO A 80 1.80 -0.46 -23.53
CA PRO A 80 2.89 -0.63 -24.49
C PRO A 80 2.78 0.34 -25.69
N ILE A 81 1.58 0.84 -25.99
CA ILE A 81 1.29 1.73 -27.12
C ILE A 81 1.47 3.18 -26.70
N THR A 82 0.75 3.62 -25.66
CA THR A 82 0.77 5.03 -25.21
C THR A 82 1.98 5.37 -24.35
N LYS A 83 2.74 4.36 -23.90
CA LYS A 83 3.83 4.49 -22.92
C LYS A 83 3.39 5.14 -21.61
N SER A 84 2.08 5.18 -21.35
CA SER A 84 1.54 5.67 -20.08
C SER A 84 1.64 4.60 -18.99
N ARG A 85 1.99 5.03 -17.77
CA ARG A 85 1.94 4.21 -16.57
C ARG A 85 0.75 4.67 -15.74
N ARG A 86 -0.22 3.79 -15.50
CA ARG A 86 -1.42 4.10 -14.71
C ARG A 86 -1.59 3.12 -13.56
N ALA A 87 -2.09 3.58 -12.42
CA ALA A 87 -2.49 2.68 -11.35
C ALA A 87 -3.71 1.84 -11.79
N ILE A 88 -3.70 0.56 -11.46
CA ILE A 88 -4.78 -0.39 -11.78
C ILE A 88 -5.46 -0.94 -10.52
N GLY A 89 -4.84 -0.79 -9.36
CA GLY A 89 -5.38 -1.26 -8.10
C GLY A 89 -4.35 -1.16 -6.98
N LEU A 90 -4.80 -1.42 -5.76
CA LEU A 90 -3.96 -1.61 -4.60
C LEU A 90 -4.19 -3.02 -4.07
N GLU A 91 -3.10 -3.65 -3.63
CA GLU A 91 -3.14 -4.76 -2.70
C GLU A 91 -2.71 -4.24 -1.34
N VAL A 92 -3.52 -4.48 -0.31
CA VAL A 92 -3.22 -4.10 1.06
C VAL A 92 -3.23 -5.35 1.93
N ALA A 93 -2.11 -5.66 2.57
CA ALA A 93 -1.96 -6.83 3.40
C ALA A 93 -1.60 -6.45 4.84
N GLY A 94 -2.27 -7.05 5.82
CA GLY A 94 -1.96 -6.93 7.23
C GLY A 94 -1.09 -8.08 7.72
N PHE A 95 -0.10 -7.78 8.54
CA PHE A 95 0.85 -8.77 9.07
C PHE A 95 0.89 -8.78 10.59
N ASP A 96 0.98 -9.97 11.18
CA ASP A 96 1.41 -10.16 12.57
C ASP A 96 2.70 -11.00 12.63
N HIS A 97 3.15 -11.37 13.83
CA HIS A 97 4.34 -12.22 14.03
C HIS A 97 4.34 -13.57 13.29
N ARG A 98 3.19 -14.05 12.82
CA ARG A 98 3.01 -15.30 12.08
C ARG A 98 3.03 -15.10 10.55
N GLY A 99 3.01 -13.85 10.08
CA GLY A 99 2.94 -13.51 8.66
C GLY A 99 1.66 -12.75 8.29
N GLU A 100 1.24 -12.89 7.04
CA GLU A 100 0.02 -12.27 6.52
C GLU A 100 -1.22 -12.86 7.21
N VAL A 101 -2.09 -12.00 7.74
CA VAL A 101 -3.30 -12.40 8.47
C VAL A 101 -4.59 -11.97 7.77
N TRP A 102 -4.50 -10.98 6.88
CA TRP A 102 -5.60 -10.54 6.03
C TRP A 102 -5.07 -9.74 4.83
N ARG A 103 -5.88 -9.70 3.77
CA ARG A 103 -5.63 -8.91 2.56
C ARG A 103 -6.90 -8.23 2.07
N LEU A 104 -6.74 -7.08 1.45
CA LEU A 104 -7.75 -6.34 0.69
C LEU A 104 -7.18 -6.06 -0.71
N SER A 105 -7.90 -6.49 -1.75
CA SER A 105 -7.66 -6.04 -3.12
C SER A 105 -8.69 -4.97 -3.48
N THR A 106 -8.26 -3.92 -4.17
CA THR A 106 -9.18 -2.95 -4.78
C THR A 106 -9.53 -3.30 -6.23
N VAL A 107 -9.05 -4.44 -6.73
CA VAL A 107 -9.45 -4.99 -8.02
C VAL A 107 -10.68 -5.88 -7.78
N GLU A 108 -11.75 -5.63 -8.53
CA GLU A 108 -13.05 -6.28 -8.34
C GLU A 108 -13.71 -6.00 -6.98
N ASN A 109 -13.70 -6.97 -6.06
CA ASN A 109 -14.44 -6.91 -4.81
C ASN A 109 -13.56 -6.39 -3.67
N TRP A 110 -13.93 -5.22 -3.13
CA TRP A 110 -13.21 -4.54 -2.03
C TRP A 110 -13.54 -5.18 -0.67
N GLY A 111 -13.33 -6.50 -0.58
CA GLY A 111 -13.52 -7.32 0.61
C GLY A 111 -12.19 -7.67 1.26
N PHE A 112 -12.23 -7.89 2.57
CA PHE A 112 -11.09 -8.46 3.30
C PHE A 112 -11.17 -10.00 3.24
N VAL A 113 -10.05 -10.65 2.98
CA VAL A 113 -9.89 -12.11 2.98
C VAL A 113 -8.73 -12.50 3.90
N GLY A 114 -8.83 -13.62 4.60
CA GLY A 114 -7.77 -14.12 5.49
C GLY A 114 -8.28 -14.74 6.79
N GLU A 115 -7.35 -15.07 7.69
CA GLU A 115 -7.65 -15.63 9.02
C GLU A 115 -8.30 -14.62 9.98
N SER A 116 -8.18 -13.33 9.65
CA SER A 116 -8.81 -12.24 10.39
C SER A 116 -9.22 -11.12 9.45
N ALA A 117 -9.76 -10.04 10.00
CA ALA A 117 -10.02 -8.80 9.29
C ALA A 117 -9.89 -7.64 10.27
N PRO A 118 -9.56 -6.42 9.80
CA PRO A 118 -9.70 -5.23 10.63
C PRO A 118 -11.16 -5.04 11.07
N SER A 119 -11.38 -4.27 12.13
CA SER A 119 -12.72 -3.87 12.54
C SER A 119 -13.41 -3.11 11.39
N PRO A 120 -14.76 -3.14 11.31
CA PRO A 120 -15.48 -2.47 10.23
C PRO A 120 -15.10 -0.99 10.05
N GLU A 121 -14.95 -0.25 11.16
CA GLU A 121 -14.54 1.15 11.15
C GLU A 121 -13.14 1.37 10.53
N ILE A 122 -12.16 0.55 10.90
CA ILE A 122 -10.81 0.62 10.32
C ILE A 122 -10.84 0.19 8.86
N GLY A 123 -11.63 -0.84 8.54
CA GLY A 123 -11.81 -1.32 7.18
C GLY A 123 -12.39 -0.25 6.26
N ASP A 124 -13.39 0.50 6.70
CA ASP A 124 -14.01 1.56 5.92
C ASP A 124 -13.06 2.75 5.72
N ARG A 125 -12.34 3.16 6.77
CA ARG A 125 -11.29 4.20 6.65
C ARG A 125 -10.18 3.76 5.71
N LEU A 126 -9.71 2.52 5.81
CA LEU A 126 -8.68 1.99 4.92
C LEU A 126 -9.15 1.98 3.46
N LYS A 127 -10.39 1.56 3.19
CA LYS A 127 -10.97 1.64 1.83
C LYS A 127 -11.03 3.09 1.34
N GLN A 128 -11.34 4.04 2.21
CA GLN A 128 -11.32 5.46 1.84
C GLN A 128 -9.92 5.95 1.48
N VAL A 129 -8.91 5.60 2.26
CA VAL A 129 -7.50 5.87 1.94
C VAL A 129 -7.12 5.25 0.59
N CYS A 130 -7.53 4.01 0.32
CA CYS A 130 -7.26 3.34 -0.96
C CYS A 130 -7.85 4.12 -2.15
N ARG A 131 -9.08 4.67 -2.03
CA ARG A 131 -9.67 5.52 -3.08
C ARG A 131 -8.84 6.77 -3.32
N GLN A 132 -8.44 7.45 -2.25
CA GLN A 132 -7.62 8.67 -2.36
C GLN A 132 -6.26 8.38 -3.00
N ILE A 133 -5.62 7.25 -2.65
CA ILE A 133 -4.36 6.82 -3.28
C ILE A 133 -4.57 6.57 -4.78
N LEU A 134 -5.63 5.87 -5.19
CA LEU A 134 -5.92 5.68 -6.61
C LEU A 134 -6.06 7.01 -7.35
N GLU A 135 -6.74 7.99 -6.75
CA GLU A 135 -6.88 9.33 -7.34
C GLU A 135 -5.53 10.03 -7.54
N VAL A 136 -4.60 9.92 -6.60
CA VAL A 136 -3.25 10.49 -6.69
C VAL A 136 -2.50 10.00 -7.94
N PHE A 137 -2.72 8.75 -8.34
CA PHE A 137 -2.06 8.15 -9.50
C PHE A 137 -2.93 8.12 -10.77
N THR A 138 -4.18 8.57 -10.70
CA THR A 138 -5.09 8.67 -11.86
C THR A 138 -5.17 10.09 -12.39
N LYS A 139 -5.01 11.11 -11.55
CA LYS A 139 -4.98 12.50 -11.98
C LYS A 139 -3.66 12.78 -12.71
N SER A 140 -3.75 13.10 -14.01
CA SER A 140 -2.64 13.68 -14.75
C SER A 140 -2.21 14.97 -14.05
N SER A 141 -0.91 15.16 -13.87
CA SER A 141 -0.38 16.47 -13.50
C SER A 141 -0.64 17.40 -14.68
N ASP A 142 -1.59 18.32 -14.52
CA ASP A 142 -1.82 19.43 -15.45
C ASP A 142 -0.58 20.34 -15.54
#